data_AF-A0A484ZQF6-F1
#
_entry.id   AF-A0A484ZQF6-F1
#
_cell.length_a   1.000
_cell.length_b   1.000
_cell.length_c   1.000
_cell.angle_alpha   90.00
_cell.angle_beta   90.00
_cell.angle_gamma   90.00
#
_symmetry.space_group_name_H-M   'P 1'
#
loop_
_entity.id
_entity.type
_entity.pdbx_description
1 polymer ?
#
loop_
_entity_poly.entity_id
_entity_poly.type
_entity_poly.pdbx_seq_one_letter_code
_entity_poly.pdbx_strand_id
1 'polypeptide(L)'
;MGYFEETKLNNIKQGNKADITLYNGSTRLEGEVESIGRAIYDQSVEGNEDMLMNVKPNVPWVRLAQRVPVRINLTHVSDDVLLVAGTTCSVSIHP
;
A
#
# COMPACT_ATOMS: atom_id res chain seq x y z
N MET A 1 -1.44 -5.96 5.02
CA MET A 1 -1.35 -5.42 3.64
C MET A 1 -0.42 -4.23 3.66
N GLY A 2 0.45 -4.08 2.66
CA GLY A 2 1.26 -2.88 2.47
C GLY A 2 0.65 -1.98 1.40
N TYR A 3 0.82 -0.67 1.50
CA TYR A 3 0.30 0.30 0.53
C TYR A 3 1.45 1.05 -0.14
N PHE A 4 1.67 0.78 -1.42
CA PHE A 4 2.82 1.26 -2.17
C PHE A 4 2.42 2.33 -3.18
N GLU A 5 3.35 3.24 -3.51
CA GLU A 5 3.14 4.21 -4.58
C GLU A 5 3.02 3.48 -5.92
N GLU A 6 2.03 3.87 -6.73
CA GLU A 6 1.80 3.29 -8.05
C GLU A 6 3.05 3.34 -8.94
N THR A 7 3.87 4.39 -8.80
CA THR A 7 5.11 4.61 -9.55
C THR A 7 6.20 3.58 -9.23
N LYS A 8 6.10 2.88 -8.09
CA LYS A 8 7.05 1.85 -7.65
C LYS A 8 6.63 0.43 -8.01
N LEU A 9 5.39 0.23 -8.49
CA LEU A 9 4.83 -1.10 -8.75
C LEU A 9 5.57 -1.90 -9.83
N ASN A 10 6.24 -1.24 -10.77
CA ASN A 10 7.05 -1.92 -11.79
C ASN A 10 8.17 -2.79 -11.19
N ASN A 11 8.56 -2.53 -9.93
CA ASN A 11 9.56 -3.27 -9.19
C ASN A 11 8.96 -4.28 -8.19
N ILE A 12 7.64 -4.48 -8.21
CA ILE A 12 6.92 -5.40 -7.32
C ILE A 12 6.24 -6.48 -8.15
N LYS A 13 6.59 -7.73 -7.89
CA LYS A 13 6.02 -8.92 -8.54
C LYS A 13 5.59 -9.92 -7.49
N GLN A 14 4.61 -10.75 -7.86
CA GLN A 14 4.24 -11.91 -7.04
C GLN A 14 5.48 -12.79 -6.82
N GLY A 15 5.68 -13.24 -5.58
CA GLY A 15 6.84 -14.02 -5.16
C GLY A 15 8.06 -13.20 -4.73
N ASN A 16 8.07 -11.87 -4.90
CA ASN A 16 9.14 -11.03 -4.36
C ASN A 16 9.22 -11.14 -2.83
N LYS A 17 10.44 -11.15 -2.29
CA LYS A 17 10.65 -11.23 -0.84
C LYS A 17 10.28 -9.90 -0.17
N ALA A 18 9.80 -9.99 1.06
CA ALA A 18 9.39 -8.85 1.85
C ALA A 18 9.96 -8.94 3.26
N ASP A 19 10.59 -7.86 3.71
CA ASP A 19 10.94 -7.66 5.11
C ASP A 19 9.86 -6.79 5.76
N ILE A 20 9.32 -7.25 6.89
CA ILE A 20 8.31 -6.55 7.65
C ILE A 20 8.91 -6.20 9.02
N THR A 21 8.93 -4.92 9.37
CA THR A 21 9.36 -4.46 10.70
C THR A 21 8.16 -3.90 11.44
N LEU A 22 7.77 -4.52 12.55
CA LEU A 22 6.67 -4.04 13.37
C LEU A 22 7.04 -2.69 14.01
N TYR A 23 6.05 -1.81 14.18
CA TYR A 23 6.28 -0.48 14.76
C TYR A 23 6.71 -0.52 16.24
N ASN A 24 6.55 -1.68 16.90
CA ASN A 24 7.09 -1.92 18.25
C ASN A 24 8.63 -1.84 18.33
N GLY A 25 9.31 -1.72 17.18
CA GLY A 25 10.70 -1.27 17.07
C GLY A 25 11.75 -2.37 16.98
N SER A 26 11.37 -3.65 17.09
CA SER A 26 12.36 -4.74 17.16
C SER A 26 11.94 -6.03 16.47
N THR A 27 10.66 -6.31 16.32
CA THR A 27 10.22 -7.55 15.67
C THR A 27 10.34 -7.42 14.15
N ARG A 28 11.22 -8.23 13.57
CA ARG A 28 11.34 -8.41 12.12
C ARG A 28 10.67 -9.72 11.73
N LEU A 29 9.91 -9.67 10.65
CA LEU A 29 9.22 -10.81 10.05
C LEU A 29 9.57 -10.88 8.57
N GLU A 30 9.53 -12.08 8.04
CA GLU A 30 9.78 -12.34 6.63
C GLU A 30 8.48 -12.75 5.94
N GLY A 31 8.36 -12.38 4.67
CA GLY A 31 7.23 -12.76 3.85
C GLY A 31 7.54 -12.68 2.37
N GLU A 32 6.49 -12.84 1.59
CA GLU A 32 6.53 -12.73 0.14
C GLU A 32 5.27 -12.08 -0.40
N VAL A 33 5.40 -11.41 -1.56
CA VAL A 33 4.28 -10.80 -2.25
C VAL A 33 3.33 -11.88 -2.75
N GLU A 34 2.15 -11.96 -2.15
CA GLU A 34 1.09 -12.89 -2.55
C GLU A 34 0.29 -12.33 -3.73
N SER A 35 -0.06 -11.04 -3.69
CA SER A 35 -0.84 -10.40 -4.75
C SER A 35 -0.74 -8.88 -4.73
N ILE A 36 -1.06 -8.26 -5.88
CA ILE A 36 -1.14 -6.81 -6.07
C ILE A 36 -2.59 -6.47 -6.40
N GLY A 37 -3.15 -5.48 -5.71
CA GLY A 37 -4.51 -5.00 -5.94
C GLY A 37 -4.68 -4.50 -7.38
N ARG A 38 -5.78 -4.90 -8.02
CA ARG A 38 -6.09 -4.58 -9.43
C ARG A 38 -7.04 -3.40 -9.61
N ALA A 39 -7.58 -2.87 -8.51
CA ALA A 39 -8.46 -1.71 -8.51
C ALA A 39 -8.20 -0.91 -7.24
N ILE A 40 -8.25 0.42 -7.37
CA ILE A 40 -8.21 1.39 -6.28
C ILE A 40 -9.37 2.37 -6.50
N TYR A 41 -10.06 2.76 -5.43
CA TYR A 41 -11.06 3.80 -5.50
C TYR A 41 -10.37 5.14 -5.25
N ASP A 42 -10.37 6.04 -6.25
CA ASP A 42 -9.76 7.35 -6.13
C ASP A 42 -10.64 8.26 -5.27
N GLN A 43 -10.25 8.43 -4.01
CA GLN A 43 -10.97 9.28 -3.04
C GLN A 43 -10.76 10.78 -3.31
N SER A 44 -9.87 11.17 -4.24
CA SER A 44 -9.67 12.58 -4.60
C SER A 44 -10.72 13.13 -5.56
N VAL A 45 -11.56 12.23 -6.11
CA VAL A 45 -12.64 12.54 -7.05
C VAL A 45 -13.99 12.49 -6.31
N GLU A 46 -14.15 13.28 -5.25
CA GLU A 46 -15.51 13.55 -4.77
C GLU A 46 -16.19 14.50 -5.78
N GLY A 47 -17.25 13.98 -6.40
CA GLY A 47 -18.03 14.67 -7.42
C GLY A 47 -18.76 15.86 -6.81
N ASN A 48 -18.43 17.05 -7.32
CA ASN A 48 -19.29 18.22 -7.11
C ASN A 48 -20.64 17.95 -7.78
N GLU A 49 -21.66 17.58 -7.02
CA GLU A 49 -23.05 17.72 -7.43
C GLU A 49 -23.40 19.21 -7.43
N ASP A 50 -23.13 19.92 -8.53
CA ASP A 50 -23.67 21.25 -8.74
C ASP A 50 -24.16 21.38 -10.19
N MET A 51 -25.48 21.57 -10.32
CA MET A 51 -26.25 21.73 -11.56
C MET A 51 -25.98 23.08 -12.26
N LEU A 52 -24.72 23.51 -12.33
CA LEU A 52 -24.26 24.69 -13.07
C LEU A 52 -22.86 24.44 -13.64
N MET A 53 -22.57 24.99 -14.83
CA MET A 53 -21.23 24.85 -15.42
C MET A 53 -20.18 25.58 -14.58
N ASN A 54 -19.36 24.81 -13.85
CA ASN A 54 -18.22 25.29 -13.09
C ASN A 54 -16.93 25.08 -13.90
N VAL A 55 -16.51 26.09 -14.66
CA VAL A 55 -15.21 26.10 -15.33
C VAL A 55 -14.13 26.38 -14.28
N LYS A 56 -13.53 25.34 -13.70
CA LYS A 56 -12.41 25.45 -12.75
C LYS A 56 -11.09 25.73 -13.51
N PRO A 57 -10.45 26.90 -13.37
CA PRO A 57 -9.18 27.22 -14.07
C PRO A 57 -7.94 26.53 -13.46
N ASN A 58 -8.15 25.58 -12.55
CA ASN A 58 -7.14 24.98 -11.69
C ASN A 58 -7.18 23.47 -11.86
N VAL A 59 -6.62 23.00 -12.97
CA VAL A 59 -6.07 21.64 -12.98
C VAL A 59 -4.99 21.62 -11.90
N PRO A 60 -5.09 20.77 -10.86
CA PRO A 60 -3.98 20.62 -9.92
C PRO A 60 -2.79 20.05 -10.71
N TRP A 61 -1.81 20.90 -10.98
CA TRP A 61 -0.56 20.57 -11.67
C TRP A 61 0.35 19.67 -10.82
N VAL A 62 -0.05 19.42 -9.56
CA VAL A 62 0.56 18.46 -8.65
C VAL A 62 -0.45 17.36 -8.36
N ARG A 63 -0.05 16.11 -8.61
CA ARG A 63 -0.76 14.91 -8.17
C ARG A 63 0.19 14.06 -7.33
N LEU A 64 -0.32 13.50 -6.24
CA LEU A 64 0.40 12.49 -5.46
C LEU A 64 0.17 11.12 -6.09
N ALA A 65 1.18 10.26 -6.02
CA ALA A 65 1.03 8.88 -6.46
C ALA A 65 -0.04 8.17 -5.63
N GLN A 66 -0.90 7.42 -6.32
CA GLN A 66 -1.91 6.62 -5.65
C GLN A 66 -1.27 5.49 -4.84
N ARG A 67 -1.98 5.05 -3.79
CA ARG A 67 -1.54 3.97 -2.90
C ARG A 67 -2.21 2.66 -3.29
N VAL A 68 -1.45 1.75 -3.86
CA VAL A 68 -1.95 0.44 -4.31
C VAL A 68 -1.71 -0.60 -3.22
N PRO A 69 -2.74 -1.36 -2.81
CA PRO A 69 -2.60 -2.39 -1.81
C PRO A 69 -1.84 -3.60 -2.39
N VAL A 70 -0.85 -4.08 -1.64
CA VAL A 70 -0.10 -5.29 -1.91
C VAL A 70 -0.28 -6.22 -0.73
N ARG A 71 -0.70 -7.46 -1.01
CA ARG A 71 -0.85 -8.51 0.00
C ARG A 71 0.48 -9.23 0.16
N ILE A 72 0.91 -9.37 1.40
CA ILE A 72 2.14 -10.06 1.79
C ILE A 72 1.73 -11.29 2.60
N ASN A 73 2.18 -12.46 2.18
CA ASN A 73 2.07 -13.70 2.94
C ASN A 73 3.30 -13.80 3.84
N LEU A 74 3.10 -13.98 5.15
CA LEU A 74 4.21 -14.16 6.09
C LEU A 74 4.73 -15.60 5.98
N THR A 75 6.03 -15.76 5.81
CA THR A 75 6.66 -17.08 5.61
C THR A 75 7.14 -17.69 6.92
N HIS A 76 7.55 -16.85 7.87
CA HIS A 76 7.99 -17.28 9.19
C HIS A 76 7.53 -16.31 10.26
N VAL A 77 6.82 -16.83 11.27
CA VAL A 77 6.37 -16.07 12.44
C VAL A 77 6.65 -16.95 13.66
N SER A 78 7.42 -16.41 14.61
CA SER A 78 7.74 -17.11 15.86
C SER A 78 6.54 -17.11 16.82
N ASP A 79 6.38 -18.16 17.63
CA ASP A 79 5.22 -18.34 18.52
C ASP A 79 5.09 -17.25 19.59
N ASP A 80 6.18 -16.54 19.90
CA ASP A 80 6.22 -15.41 20.84
C ASP A 80 5.72 -14.09 20.23
N VAL A 81 5.48 -14.05 18.91
CA VAL A 81 5.00 -12.84 18.21
C VAL A 81 3.49 -12.80 18.16
N LEU A 82 2.89 -11.92 18.95
CA LEU A 82 1.45 -11.63 18.88
C LEU A 82 1.16 -10.68 17.70
N LEU A 83 0.51 -11.21 16.66
CA LEU A 83 0.01 -10.41 15.53
C LEU A 83 -1.46 -10.04 15.74
N VAL A 84 -1.73 -8.74 15.82
CA VAL A 84 -3.08 -8.19 15.94
C VAL A 84 -3.47 -7.51 14.63
N ALA A 85 -4.72 -7.70 14.20
CA ALA A 85 -5.23 -6.97 13.05
C ALA A 85 -5.17 -5.46 13.30
N GLY A 86 -4.54 -4.72 12.40
CA GLY A 86 -4.32 -3.27 12.53
C GLY A 86 -2.96 -2.88 13.12
N THR A 87 -2.10 -3.83 13.51
CA THR A 87 -0.72 -3.52 13.92
C THR A 87 0.04 -2.80 12.81
N THR A 88 0.60 -1.64 13.14
CA THR A 88 1.42 -0.85 12.21
C THR A 88 2.78 -1.52 12.00
N CYS A 89 3.23 -1.55 10.75
CA CYS A 89 4.54 -2.05 10.36
C CYS A 89 5.05 -1.30 9.13
N SER A 90 6.37 -1.35 8.94
CA SER A 90 7.04 -0.95 7.70
C SER A 90 7.33 -2.20 6.87
N VAL A 91 7.17 -2.09 5.55
CA VAL A 91 7.41 -3.19 4.61
C VAL A 91 8.42 -2.75 3.55
N SER A 92 9.47 -3.55 3.36
CA SER A 92 10.46 -3.40 2.30
C SER A 92 10.36 -4.58 1.35
N ILE A 93 10.26 -4.34 0.04
CA ILE A 93 10.17 -5.38 -0.99
C ILE A 93 11.50 -5.51 -1.71
N HIS A 94 11.93 -6.76 -1.96
CA HIS A 94 13.15 -7.12 -2.66
C HIS A 94 12.82 -7.79 -4.00
N PRO A 95 13.27 -7.25 -5.15
CA PRO A 95 13.01 -7.76 -6.50
C PRO A 95 13.53 -9.18 -6.77
#